data_AF-A0AAW2WFT9-F1
#
_entry.id   AF-A0AAW2WFT9-F1
#
_cell.length_a   1.000
_cell.length_b   1.000
_cell.length_c   1.000
_cell.angle_alpha   90.00
_cell.angle_beta   90.00
_cell.angle_gamma   90.00
#
_symmetry.space_group_name_H-M   'P 1'
#
loop_
_entity.id
_entity.type
_entity.pdbx_description
1 polymer ?
#
loop_
_entity_poly.entity_id
_entity_poly.type
_entity_poly.pdbx_seq_one_letter_code
_entity_poly.pdbx_strand_id
1 'polypeptide(L)'
;MSVGHHQPLLLSISEDSENQINHQPHQPHPGSSASARYCVKEAWTECKKLWQIAAPSIFCRLAMFSLTLITQSFAGHLDQRHLAAISIATTVIISITFGFLFTLMRFLQCQLKTYVVAWVSGVVLVVHLLLSWIFVYRLRVGIVGAALTLDFSWWMSVLGMFIYCVCGGCRNSWTGLSRQAFIGLWDFFKLALASGVMLSLENFYYRILVIVSGIRNAEVAVDALSICISFYGWESMIPLGLFAATG
;
A
#
# COMPACT_ATOMS: atom_id res chain seq x y z
N MET A 1 -0.49 30.47 -26.60
CA MET A 1 0.19 29.82 -25.45
C MET A 1 0.22 28.33 -25.72
N SER A 2 1.42 27.77 -25.86
CA SER A 2 1.68 26.41 -26.34
C SER A 2 1.11 25.37 -25.37
N VAL A 3 0.16 24.57 -25.83
CA VAL A 3 -0.41 23.43 -25.11
C VAL A 3 0.52 22.25 -25.35
N GLY A 4 1.39 21.96 -24.38
CA GLY A 4 2.25 20.77 -24.41
C GLY A 4 1.39 19.50 -24.38
N HIS A 5 1.34 18.81 -25.52
CA HIS A 5 0.67 17.54 -25.69
C HIS A 5 1.45 16.45 -24.94
N HIS A 6 1.11 16.20 -23.68
CA HIS A 6 1.61 15.03 -22.97
C HIS A 6 0.79 13.82 -23.40
N GLN A 7 1.30 13.15 -24.43
CA GLN A 7 0.81 11.87 -24.92
C GLN A 7 0.89 10.83 -23.79
N PRO A 8 -0.19 10.11 -23.47
CA PRO A 8 -0.15 9.04 -22.47
C PRO A 8 0.91 8.01 -22.86
N LEU A 9 1.70 7.57 -21.89
CA LEU A 9 2.79 6.60 -22.09
C LEU A 9 2.29 5.30 -22.77
N LEU A 10 1.04 4.93 -22.53
CA LEU A 10 0.36 3.82 -23.21
C LEU A 10 0.04 4.09 -24.69
N LEU A 11 -0.27 5.32 -25.08
CA LEU A 11 -0.52 5.69 -26.48
C LEU A 11 0.79 5.77 -27.27
N SER A 12 1.85 6.34 -26.69
CA SER A 12 3.18 6.30 -27.34
C SER A 12 3.70 4.88 -27.46
N ILE A 13 3.47 4.02 -26.45
CA ILE A 13 3.78 2.59 -26.53
C ILE A 13 2.89 1.90 -27.57
N SER A 14 1.59 2.22 -27.64
CA SER A 14 0.66 1.61 -28.60
C SER A 14 0.98 2.01 -30.03
N GLU A 15 1.32 3.27 -30.30
CA GLU A 15 1.72 3.75 -31.63
C GLU A 15 3.08 3.19 -32.04
N ASP A 16 4.05 3.09 -31.13
CA ASP A 16 5.31 2.38 -31.41
C ASP A 16 5.09 0.88 -31.67
N SER A 17 4.12 0.27 -30.98
CA SER A 17 3.75 -1.14 -31.19
C SER A 17 3.06 -1.35 -32.53
N GLU A 18 2.11 -0.48 -32.89
CA GLU A 18 1.32 -0.57 -34.12
C GLU A 18 2.17 -0.29 -35.37
N ASN A 19 3.12 0.64 -35.27
CA ASN A 19 4.07 0.95 -36.33
C ASN A 19 5.12 -0.17 -36.52
N GLN A 20 5.44 -0.94 -35.46
CA GLN A 20 6.24 -2.17 -35.59
C GLN A 20 5.46 -3.33 -36.20
N ILE A 21 4.18 -3.50 -35.89
CA ILE A 21 3.33 -4.58 -36.42
C ILE A 21 3.10 -4.41 -37.93
N ASN A 22 2.86 -3.19 -38.41
CA ASN A 22 2.61 -2.92 -39.83
C ASN A 22 3.84 -3.09 -40.74
N HIS A 23 5.06 -3.10 -40.18
CA HIS A 23 6.30 -3.30 -40.92
C HIS A 23 6.88 -4.72 -40.80
N GLN A 24 6.18 -5.66 -40.17
CA GLN A 24 6.68 -7.01 -40.00
C GLN A 24 6.42 -7.84 -41.27
N PRO A 25 7.46 -8.27 -42.02
CA PRO A 25 7.26 -9.14 -43.16
C PRO A 25 6.64 -10.46 -42.69
N HIS A 26 5.66 -10.99 -43.43
CA HIS A 26 5.01 -12.27 -43.16
C HIS A 26 6.08 -13.36 -42.93
N GLN A 27 6.34 -13.71 -41.67
CA GLN A 27 7.36 -14.70 -41.29
C GLN A 27 6.76 -16.11 -41.37
N PRO A 28 7.47 -17.09 -41.97
CA PRO A 28 7.00 -18.48 -42.00
C PRO A 28 6.96 -19.04 -40.57
N HIS A 29 6.00 -19.94 -40.31
CA HIS A 29 5.80 -20.57 -39.00
C HIS A 29 7.14 -21.06 -38.40
N PRO A 30 7.56 -20.55 -37.22
CA PRO A 30 8.80 -20.98 -36.60
C PRO A 30 8.65 -22.42 -36.09
N GLY A 31 9.67 -23.26 -36.34
CA GLY A 31 9.78 -24.58 -35.68
C GLY A 31 9.70 -24.45 -34.15
N SER A 32 9.23 -25.49 -33.45
CA SER A 32 8.80 -25.39 -32.04
C SER A 32 9.84 -24.77 -31.09
N SER A 33 11.14 -24.96 -31.34
CA SER A 33 12.25 -24.33 -30.59
C SER A 33 12.37 -22.81 -30.78
N ALA A 34 12.08 -22.29 -31.98
CA ALA A 34 12.11 -20.84 -32.25
C ALA A 34 10.86 -20.16 -31.68
N SER A 35 9.69 -20.82 -31.76
CA SER A 35 8.46 -20.37 -31.12
C SER A 35 8.60 -20.30 -29.59
N ALA A 36 9.20 -21.31 -28.96
CA ALA A 36 9.47 -21.31 -27.52
C ALA A 36 10.40 -20.16 -27.08
N ARG A 37 11.48 -19.92 -27.84
CA ARG A 37 12.42 -18.81 -27.55
C ARG A 37 11.79 -17.44 -27.72
N TYR A 38 10.89 -17.29 -28.69
CA TYR A 38 10.12 -16.06 -28.87
C TYR A 38 9.18 -15.82 -27.68
N CYS A 39 8.39 -16.82 -27.30
CA CYS A 39 7.49 -16.76 -26.14
C CYS A 39 8.22 -16.40 -24.83
N VAL A 40 9.39 -17.01 -24.58
CA VAL A 40 10.19 -16.70 -23.38
C VAL A 40 10.69 -15.24 -23.38
N LYS A 41 11.13 -14.73 -24.53
CA LYS A 41 11.59 -13.33 -24.63
C LYS A 41 10.46 -12.33 -24.45
N GLU A 42 9.29 -12.63 -25.02
CA GLU A 42 8.09 -11.80 -24.87
C GLU A 42 7.61 -11.82 -23.41
N ALA A 43 7.49 -13.01 -22.81
CA ALA A 43 7.14 -13.17 -21.39
C ALA A 43 8.14 -12.46 -20.45
N TRP A 44 9.43 -12.49 -20.76
CA TRP A 44 10.45 -11.76 -20.01
C TRP A 44 10.27 -10.24 -20.11
N THR A 45 9.91 -9.75 -21.29
CA THR A 45 9.71 -8.31 -21.54
C THR A 45 8.48 -7.81 -20.81
N GLU A 46 7.37 -8.56 -20.86
CA GLU A 46 6.15 -8.26 -20.12
C GLU A 46 6.38 -8.36 -18.61
N CYS A 47 7.11 -9.37 -18.13
CA CYS A 47 7.50 -9.47 -16.72
C CYS A 47 8.32 -8.26 -16.27
N LYS A 48 9.25 -7.77 -17.10
CA LYS A 48 10.06 -6.58 -16.80
C LYS A 48 9.20 -5.32 -16.70
N LYS A 49 8.20 -5.15 -17.58
CA LYS A 49 7.24 -4.03 -17.50
C LYS A 49 6.37 -4.11 -16.24
N LEU A 50 5.86 -5.30 -15.92
CA LEU A 50 5.07 -5.54 -14.70
C LEU A 50 5.88 -5.22 -13.45
N TRP A 51 7.16 -5.60 -13.42
CA TRP A 51 8.04 -5.33 -12.29
C TRP A 51 8.21 -3.83 -12.01
N GLN A 52 8.20 -2.97 -13.04
CA GLN A 52 8.30 -1.52 -12.86
C GLN A 52 7.12 -0.91 -12.09
N ILE A 53 5.95 -1.56 -12.11
CA ILE A 53 4.74 -1.12 -11.40
C ILE A 53 4.60 -1.85 -10.06
N ALA A 54 4.96 -3.14 -10.03
CA ALA A 54 4.91 -3.97 -8.84
C ALA A 54 5.94 -3.54 -7.79
N ALA A 55 7.17 -3.24 -8.18
CA ALA A 55 8.24 -2.92 -7.23
C ALA A 55 7.93 -1.67 -6.36
N PRO A 56 7.45 -0.53 -6.92
CA PRO A 56 7.00 0.60 -6.10
C PRO A 56 5.84 0.24 -5.16
N SER A 57 4.91 -0.60 -5.62
CA SER A 57 3.75 -1.03 -4.82
C SER A 57 4.14 -1.93 -3.66
N ILE A 58 5.06 -2.88 -3.89
CA ILE A 58 5.64 -3.75 -2.86
C ILE A 58 6.40 -2.90 -1.84
N PHE A 59 7.28 -2.01 -2.32
CA PHE A 59 8.06 -1.12 -1.45
C PHE A 59 7.16 -0.27 -0.56
N CYS A 60 6.13 0.36 -1.14
CA CYS A 60 5.18 1.17 -0.37
C CYS A 60 4.51 0.36 0.75
N ARG A 61 4.04 -0.86 0.45
CA ARG A 61 3.39 -1.73 1.44
C ARG A 61 4.36 -2.12 2.55
N LEU A 62 5.59 -2.48 2.20
CA LEU A 62 6.64 -2.80 3.18
C LEU A 62 7.01 -1.59 4.05
N ALA A 63 7.12 -0.40 3.45
CA ALA A 63 7.42 0.82 4.18
C ALA A 63 6.30 1.18 5.16
N MET A 64 5.03 1.09 4.73
CA MET A 64 3.87 1.32 5.60
C MET A 64 3.76 0.28 6.72
N PHE A 65 4.04 -1.01 6.43
CA PHE A 65 4.09 -2.05 7.46
C PHE A 65 5.26 -1.85 8.43
N SER A 66 6.37 -1.29 7.96
CA SER A 66 7.51 -0.98 8.84
C SER A 66 7.17 0.11 9.85
N LEU A 67 6.30 1.08 9.53
CA LEU A 67 5.83 2.08 10.50
C LEU A 67 5.21 1.42 11.74
N THR A 68 4.38 0.39 11.52
CA THR A 68 3.72 -0.33 12.62
C THR A 68 4.72 -1.16 13.39
N LEU A 69 5.62 -1.90 12.71
CA LEU A 69 6.66 -2.68 13.38
C LEU A 69 7.56 -1.82 14.26
N ILE A 70 8.06 -0.70 13.73
CA ILE A 70 8.92 0.25 14.45
C ILE A 70 8.20 0.75 15.72
N THR A 71 6.95 1.17 15.57
CA THR A 71 6.15 1.65 16.71
C THR A 71 5.94 0.55 17.75
N GLN A 72 5.65 -0.69 17.33
CA GLN A 72 5.47 -1.83 18.24
C GLN A 72 6.77 -2.20 18.99
N SER A 73 7.92 -2.17 18.30
CA SER A 73 9.22 -2.41 18.93
C SER A 73 9.53 -1.37 20.01
N PHE A 74 9.16 -0.10 19.78
CA PHE A 74 9.30 0.94 20.81
C PHE A 74 8.28 0.77 21.94
N ALA A 75 7.04 0.47 21.60
CA ALA A 75 5.94 0.26 22.54
C ALA A 75 6.20 -0.85 23.56
N GLY A 76 6.78 -1.97 23.11
CA GLY A 76 6.99 -3.16 23.95
C GLY A 76 7.93 -2.96 25.14
N HIS A 77 8.79 -1.93 25.11
CA HIS A 77 9.75 -1.64 26.19
C HIS A 77 9.23 -0.62 27.23
N LEU A 78 7.99 -0.14 27.11
CA LEU A 78 7.47 1.00 27.89
C LEU A 78 6.45 0.56 28.94
N ASP A 79 6.62 1.05 30.17
CA ASP A 79 5.74 0.74 31.31
C ASP A 79 4.32 1.30 31.13
N GLN A 80 3.31 0.55 31.60
CA GLN A 80 1.94 0.67 31.13
C GLN A 80 0.95 1.16 32.20
N ARG A 81 0.85 2.48 32.37
CA ARG A 81 -0.15 3.13 33.23
C ARG A 81 -0.88 4.20 32.41
N HIS A 82 -2.22 4.09 32.29
CA HIS A 82 -3.13 4.94 31.49
C HIS A 82 -3.34 4.62 29.98
N LEU A 83 -3.38 3.34 29.58
CA LEU A 83 -3.48 2.99 28.15
C LEU A 83 -4.87 2.87 27.56
N ALA A 84 -5.88 2.45 28.33
CA ALA A 84 -7.15 2.06 27.73
C ALA A 84 -7.85 3.22 26.98
N ALA A 85 -7.94 4.39 27.62
CA ALA A 85 -8.58 5.57 27.03
C ALA A 85 -7.82 6.09 25.80
N ILE A 86 -6.49 6.15 25.88
CA ILE A 86 -5.63 6.62 24.78
C ILE A 86 -5.71 5.64 23.60
N SER A 87 -5.65 4.34 23.86
CA SER A 87 -5.75 3.29 22.84
C SER A 87 -7.09 3.36 22.10
N ILE A 88 -8.20 3.62 22.79
CA ILE A 88 -9.51 3.76 22.14
C ILE A 88 -9.52 4.99 21.25
N ALA A 89 -9.06 6.14 21.76
CA ALA A 89 -9.02 7.39 21.00
C ALA A 89 -8.15 7.28 19.74
N THR A 90 -6.94 6.74 19.87
CA THR A 90 -6.03 6.57 18.72
C THR A 90 -6.58 5.55 17.72
N THR A 91 -7.21 4.47 18.18
CA THR A 91 -7.83 3.48 17.26
C THR A 91 -8.92 4.11 16.38
N VAL A 92 -9.75 4.99 16.94
CA VAL A 92 -10.78 5.71 16.17
C VAL A 92 -10.14 6.62 15.12
N ILE A 93 -9.10 7.37 15.50
CA ILE A 93 -8.37 8.27 14.60
C ILE A 93 -7.70 7.48 13.47
N ILE A 94 -7.01 6.38 13.80
CA ILE A 94 -6.39 5.48 12.83
C ILE A 94 -7.42 4.93 11.84
N SER A 95 -8.60 4.51 12.32
CA SER A 95 -9.65 3.96 11.46
C SER A 95 -10.13 4.96 10.40
N ILE A 96 -10.31 6.22 10.79
CA ILE A 96 -10.66 7.30 9.86
C ILE A 96 -9.52 7.54 8.86
N THR A 97 -8.29 7.58 9.36
CA THR A 97 -7.10 7.82 8.54
C THR A 97 -6.90 6.73 7.49
N PHE A 98 -7.13 5.46 7.85
CA PHE A 98 -7.07 4.35 6.90
C PHE A 98 -8.11 4.46 5.80
N GLY A 99 -9.32 4.93 6.10
CA GLY A 99 -10.33 5.21 5.08
C GLY A 99 -9.79 6.11 3.97
N PHE A 100 -9.20 7.26 4.34
CA PHE A 100 -8.59 8.17 3.37
C PHE A 100 -7.35 7.59 2.69
N LEU A 101 -6.48 6.92 3.47
CA LEU A 101 -5.23 6.37 2.96
C LEU A 101 -5.48 5.31 1.89
N PHE A 102 -6.35 4.34 2.16
CA PHE A 102 -6.68 3.29 1.20
C PHE A 102 -7.33 3.86 -0.06
N THR A 103 -8.22 4.85 0.07
CA THR A 103 -8.84 5.50 -1.08
C THR A 103 -7.79 6.22 -1.95
N LEU A 104 -6.91 7.04 -1.36
CA LEU A 104 -5.89 7.78 -2.10
C LEU A 104 -4.84 6.84 -2.71
N MET A 105 -4.44 5.80 -1.98
CA MET A 105 -3.53 4.78 -2.47
C MET A 105 -4.12 4.04 -3.68
N ARG A 106 -5.38 3.59 -3.59
CA ARG A 106 -6.08 2.94 -4.70
C ARG A 106 -6.23 3.88 -5.89
N PHE A 107 -6.60 5.14 -5.65
CA PHE A 107 -6.69 6.14 -6.72
C PHE A 107 -5.37 6.29 -7.48
N LEU A 108 -4.25 6.50 -6.79
CA LEU A 108 -2.93 6.65 -7.42
C LEU A 108 -2.44 5.35 -8.09
N GLN A 109 -2.80 4.18 -7.53
CA GLN A 109 -2.54 2.87 -8.15
C GLN A 109 -3.26 2.72 -9.49
N CYS A 110 -4.55 3.03 -9.55
CA CYS A 110 -5.33 2.96 -10.79
C CYS A 110 -4.85 3.95 -11.86
N GLN A 111 -4.15 5.02 -11.48
CA GLN A 111 -3.53 5.97 -12.41
C GLN A 111 -2.09 5.59 -12.81
N LEU A 112 -1.60 4.41 -12.40
CA LEU A 112 -0.21 3.97 -12.60
C LEU A 112 0.83 4.94 -12.01
N LYS A 113 0.44 5.74 -11.01
CA LYS A 113 1.30 6.70 -10.30
C LYS A 113 1.78 6.14 -8.97
N THR A 114 2.04 4.83 -8.91
CA THR A 114 2.46 4.10 -7.71
C THR A 114 3.82 4.57 -7.17
N TYR A 115 4.69 5.10 -8.03
CA TYR A 115 5.96 5.71 -7.62
C TYR A 115 5.78 6.90 -6.66
N VAL A 116 4.68 7.65 -6.78
CA VAL A 116 4.37 8.77 -5.87
C VAL A 116 4.07 8.23 -4.47
N VAL A 117 3.25 7.18 -4.40
CA VAL A 117 2.89 6.52 -3.15
C VAL A 117 4.14 5.93 -2.49
N ALA A 118 5.03 5.31 -3.28
CA ALA A 118 6.31 4.79 -2.82
C ALA A 118 7.20 5.90 -2.23
N TRP A 119 7.37 7.02 -2.95
CA TRP A 119 8.18 8.15 -2.48
C TRP A 119 7.62 8.76 -1.19
N VAL A 120 6.32 9.05 -1.15
CA VAL A 120 5.66 9.59 0.06
C VAL A 120 5.83 8.64 1.24
N SER A 121 5.63 7.34 1.05
CA SER A 121 5.79 6.34 2.11
C SER A 121 7.25 6.24 2.59
N GLY A 122 8.22 6.35 1.68
CA GLY A 122 9.65 6.37 2.02
C GLY A 122 10.03 7.59 2.86
N VAL A 123 9.58 8.79 2.46
CA VAL A 123 9.80 10.02 3.22
C VAL A 123 9.15 9.94 4.60
N VAL A 124 7.89 9.48 4.66
CA VAL A 124 7.18 9.31 5.94
C VAL A 124 7.89 8.30 6.84
N LEU A 125 8.44 7.21 6.30
CA LEU A 125 9.21 6.24 7.07
C LEU A 125 10.45 6.86 7.73
N VAL A 126 11.21 7.66 6.97
CA VAL A 126 12.38 8.38 7.51
C VAL A 126 11.97 9.36 8.60
N VAL A 127 10.94 10.16 8.36
CA VAL A 127 10.42 11.11 9.36
C VAL A 127 9.90 10.37 10.60
N HIS A 128 9.20 9.26 10.41
CA HIS A 128 8.68 8.43 11.51
C HIS A 128 9.81 7.87 12.37
N LEU A 129 10.90 7.36 11.77
CA LEU A 129 12.07 6.89 12.51
C LEU A 129 12.68 7.99 13.39
N LEU A 130 12.83 9.20 12.83
CA LEU A 130 13.37 10.36 13.56
C LEU A 130 12.44 10.80 14.69
N LEU A 131 11.15 10.91 14.42
CA LEU A 131 10.16 11.31 15.44
C LEU A 131 10.07 10.25 16.54
N SER A 132 9.98 8.97 16.19
CA SER A 132 9.94 7.87 17.15
C SER A 132 11.18 7.87 18.03
N TRP A 133 12.38 8.08 17.47
CA TRP A 133 13.59 8.25 18.27
C TRP A 133 13.45 9.41 19.26
N ILE A 134 13.02 10.59 18.81
CA ILE A 134 12.92 11.79 19.64
C ILE A 134 11.90 11.59 20.76
N PHE A 135 10.68 11.16 20.44
CA PHE A 135 9.60 11.02 21.40
C PHE A 135 9.83 9.88 22.41
N VAL A 136 10.40 8.76 21.95
CA VAL A 136 10.61 7.57 22.80
C VAL A 136 11.89 7.71 23.63
N TYR A 137 13.03 8.03 23.01
CA TYR A 137 14.32 8.04 23.72
C TYR A 137 14.67 9.38 24.38
N ARG A 138 14.43 10.51 23.68
CA ARG A 138 14.84 11.82 24.20
C ARG A 138 13.81 12.38 25.17
N LEU A 139 12.54 12.37 24.79
CA LEU A 139 11.45 12.95 25.56
C LEU A 139 10.82 11.97 26.56
N ARG A 140 11.10 10.66 26.46
CA ARG A 140 10.59 9.59 27.34
C ARG A 140 9.07 9.67 27.55
N VAL A 141 8.33 10.05 26.50
CA VAL A 141 6.85 10.21 26.52
C VAL A 141 6.14 8.86 26.66
N GLY A 142 6.87 7.75 26.51
CA GLY A 142 6.31 6.42 26.68
C GLY A 142 5.43 6.01 25.50
N ILE A 143 4.55 5.05 25.76
CA ILE A 143 3.65 4.45 24.76
C ILE A 143 2.73 5.47 24.07
N VAL A 144 2.36 6.54 24.81
CA VAL A 144 1.54 7.63 24.29
C VAL A 144 2.27 8.35 23.16
N GLY A 145 3.57 8.61 23.32
CA GLY A 145 4.39 9.23 22.29
C GLY A 145 4.52 8.35 21.04
N ALA A 146 4.67 7.03 21.23
CA ALA A 146 4.72 6.08 20.13
C ALA A 146 3.39 6.05 19.32
N ALA A 147 2.25 6.01 20.01
CA ALA A 147 0.94 6.03 19.38
C ALA A 147 0.68 7.34 18.61
N LEU A 148 0.98 8.50 19.20
CA LEU A 148 0.82 9.79 18.54
C LEU A 148 1.73 9.94 17.31
N THR A 149 2.96 9.45 17.39
CA THR A 149 3.90 9.48 16.27
C THR A 149 3.41 8.62 15.11
N LEU A 150 2.83 7.46 15.40
CA LEU A 150 2.24 6.60 14.39
C LEU A 150 1.02 7.25 13.71
N ASP A 151 0.08 7.80 14.48
CA ASP A 151 -1.07 8.54 13.94
C ASP A 151 -0.64 9.69 13.04
N PHE A 152 0.34 10.47 13.50
CA PHE A 152 0.90 11.58 12.74
C PHE A 152 1.51 11.12 11.41
N SER A 153 2.24 10.00 11.41
CA SER A 153 2.81 9.42 10.18
C SER A 153 1.75 8.95 9.18
N TRP A 154 0.65 8.37 9.64
CA TRP A 154 -0.46 8.02 8.75
C TRP A 154 -1.10 9.25 8.12
N TRP A 155 -1.33 10.31 8.91
CA TRP A 155 -1.85 11.57 8.39
C TRP A 155 -0.90 12.25 7.41
N MET A 156 0.41 12.25 7.68
CA MET A 156 1.41 12.74 6.72
C MET A 156 1.33 11.99 5.38
N SER A 157 1.10 10.67 5.42
CA SER A 157 0.94 9.87 4.20
C SER A 157 -0.30 10.30 3.41
N VAL A 158 -1.45 10.45 4.10
CA VAL A 158 -2.71 10.92 3.51
C VAL A 158 -2.53 12.31 2.89
N LEU A 159 -1.98 13.25 3.66
CA LEU A 159 -1.78 14.63 3.21
C LEU A 159 -0.79 14.70 2.04
N GLY A 160 0.31 13.96 2.08
CA GLY A 160 1.29 13.93 0.99
C GLY A 160 0.67 13.45 -0.32
N MET A 161 -0.12 12.37 -0.29
CA MET A 161 -0.82 11.86 -1.47
C MET A 161 -1.93 12.81 -1.93
N PHE A 162 -2.69 13.37 -1.01
CA PHE A 162 -3.77 14.30 -1.32
C PHE A 162 -3.26 15.59 -1.96
N ILE A 163 -2.21 16.20 -1.40
CA ILE A 163 -1.56 17.39 -1.94
C ILE A 163 -1.08 17.14 -3.36
N TYR A 164 -0.44 15.99 -3.63
CA TYR A 164 -0.02 15.65 -4.99
C TYR A 164 -1.20 15.62 -5.98
N CYS A 165 -2.33 15.01 -5.59
CA CYS A 165 -3.52 14.95 -6.43
C CYS A 165 -4.09 16.35 -6.73
N VAL A 166 -4.20 17.22 -5.72
CA VAL A 166 -4.82 18.55 -5.83
C VAL A 166 -3.90 19.58 -6.49
N CYS A 167 -2.59 19.51 -6.27
CA CYS A 167 -1.60 20.44 -6.85
C CYS A 167 -1.28 20.17 -8.33
N GLY A 168 -2.10 19.38 -9.03
CA GLY A 168 -1.99 19.15 -10.47
C GLY A 168 -1.29 17.85 -10.87
N GLY A 169 -0.89 17.00 -9.91
CA GLY A 169 -0.31 15.69 -10.19
C GLY A 169 -1.27 14.76 -10.95
N CYS A 170 -2.59 14.94 -10.79
CA CYS A 170 -3.62 14.12 -11.44
C CYS A 170 -4.63 14.98 -12.23
N ARG A 171 -4.19 16.01 -12.95
CA ARG A 171 -5.09 16.98 -13.61
C ARG A 171 -6.08 16.40 -14.62
N ASN A 172 -5.73 15.29 -15.28
CA ASN A 172 -6.59 14.62 -16.26
C ASN A 172 -7.69 13.78 -15.61
N SER A 173 -7.49 13.35 -14.37
CA SER A 173 -8.36 12.38 -13.68
C SER A 173 -9.10 13.01 -12.51
N TRP A 174 -8.54 14.08 -11.95
CA TRP A 174 -9.10 14.86 -10.85
C TRP A 174 -9.41 16.28 -11.34
N THR A 175 -10.68 16.56 -11.57
CA THR A 175 -11.21 17.89 -11.91
C THR A 175 -11.89 18.58 -10.73
N GLY A 176 -11.84 17.97 -9.54
CA GLY A 176 -12.48 18.45 -8.31
C GLY A 176 -13.69 17.62 -7.90
N LEU A 177 -14.31 18.03 -6.79
CA LEU A 177 -15.52 17.38 -6.29
C LEU A 177 -16.75 17.84 -7.07
N SER A 178 -17.50 16.89 -7.63
CA SER A 178 -18.78 17.13 -8.31
C SER A 178 -19.85 16.20 -7.75
N ARG A 179 -21.14 16.59 -7.83
CA ARG A 179 -22.27 15.74 -7.43
C ARG A 179 -22.31 14.41 -8.19
N GLN A 180 -21.75 14.39 -9.40
CA GLN A 180 -21.62 13.17 -10.19
C GLN A 180 -20.78 12.09 -9.50
N ALA A 181 -19.83 12.47 -8.64
CA ALA A 181 -18.96 11.54 -7.90
C ALA A 181 -19.70 10.72 -6.84
N PHE A 182 -20.92 11.14 -6.47
CA PHE A 182 -21.75 10.44 -5.49
C PHE A 182 -22.83 9.54 -6.14
N ILE A 183 -22.94 9.56 -7.47
CA ILE A 183 -23.87 8.70 -8.21
C ILE A 183 -23.25 7.30 -8.31
N GLY A 184 -24.00 6.27 -7.90
CA GLY A 184 -23.52 4.87 -7.88
C GLY A 184 -22.74 4.45 -6.62
N LEU A 185 -22.59 5.35 -5.63
CA LEU A 185 -21.86 5.06 -4.39
C LEU A 185 -22.48 3.91 -3.58
N TRP A 186 -23.80 3.70 -3.70
CA TRP A 186 -24.49 2.64 -2.97
C TRP A 186 -24.04 1.23 -3.34
N ASP A 187 -23.84 0.96 -4.63
CA ASP A 187 -23.37 -0.36 -5.07
C ASP A 187 -21.90 -0.56 -4.70
N PHE A 188 -21.08 0.49 -4.83
CA PHE A 188 -19.71 0.47 -4.31
C PHE A 188 -19.68 0.20 -2.80
N PHE A 189 -20.57 0.83 -2.02
CA PHE A 189 -20.68 0.63 -0.59
C PHE A 189 -21.04 -0.82 -0.24
N LYS A 190 -21.95 -1.47 -0.99
CA LYS A 190 -22.26 -2.90 -0.78
C LYS A 190 -21.05 -3.79 -1.02
N LEU A 191 -20.29 -3.54 -2.09
CA LEU A 191 -19.06 -4.28 -2.38
C LEU A 191 -18.02 -4.04 -1.28
N ALA A 192 -17.82 -2.79 -0.88
CA ALA A 192 -16.91 -2.41 0.19
C ALA A 192 -17.32 -3.05 1.53
N LEU A 193 -18.62 -3.13 1.84
CA LEU A 193 -19.15 -3.80 3.01
C LEU A 193 -18.87 -5.30 2.97
N ALA A 194 -19.09 -5.96 1.83
CA ALA A 194 -18.79 -7.38 1.66
C ALA A 194 -17.29 -7.68 1.86
N SER A 195 -16.40 -6.89 1.22
CA SER A 195 -14.96 -6.99 1.44
C SER A 195 -14.55 -6.66 2.88
N GLY A 196 -15.22 -5.67 3.49
CA GLY A 196 -15.00 -5.29 4.88
C GLY A 196 -15.34 -6.42 5.85
N VAL A 197 -16.46 -7.12 5.63
CA VAL A 197 -16.84 -8.31 6.42
C VAL A 197 -15.83 -9.43 6.24
N MET A 198 -15.40 -9.72 5.00
CA MET A 198 -14.38 -10.74 4.73
C MET A 198 -13.08 -10.47 5.49
N LEU A 199 -12.55 -9.25 5.38
CA LEU A 199 -11.32 -8.84 6.06
C LEU A 199 -11.49 -8.81 7.59
N SER A 200 -12.68 -8.45 8.07
CA SER A 200 -12.98 -8.46 9.50
C SER A 200 -12.99 -9.88 10.07
N LEU A 201 -13.56 -10.85 9.34
CA LEU A 201 -13.56 -12.26 9.72
C LEU A 201 -12.14 -12.82 9.76
N GLU A 202 -11.30 -12.47 8.79
CA GLU A 202 -9.88 -12.85 8.79
C GLU A 202 -9.14 -12.28 10.02
N ASN A 203 -9.31 -10.98 10.31
CA ASN A 203 -8.71 -10.36 11.49
C ASN A 203 -9.23 -10.97 12.80
N PHE A 204 -10.53 -11.29 12.86
CA PHE A 204 -11.13 -11.94 14.02
C PHE A 204 -10.54 -13.34 14.22
N TYR A 205 -10.38 -14.12 13.15
CA TYR A 205 -9.73 -15.43 13.18
C TYR A 205 -8.32 -15.36 13.77
N TYR A 206 -7.48 -14.42 13.32
CA TYR A 206 -6.13 -14.24 13.88
C TYR A 206 -6.15 -13.89 15.38
N ARG A 207 -7.10 -13.06 15.82
CA ARG A 207 -7.24 -12.72 17.25
C ARG A 207 -7.64 -13.94 18.09
N ILE A 208 -8.53 -14.80 17.57
CA ILE A 208 -8.90 -16.05 18.24
C ILE A 208 -7.70 -17.00 18.31
N LEU A 209 -6.91 -17.13 17.24
CA LEU A 209 -5.69 -17.96 17.26
C LEU A 209 -4.70 -17.52 18.35
N VAL A 210 -4.47 -16.21 18.49
CA VAL A 210 -3.59 -15.65 19.53
C VAL A 210 -4.12 -15.99 20.92
N ILE A 211 -5.43 -15.79 21.15
CA ILE A 211 -6.07 -16.10 22.44
C ILE A 211 -5.95 -17.59 22.77
N VAL A 212 -6.25 -18.47 21.80
CA VAL A 212 -6.22 -19.93 21.99
C VAL A 212 -4.82 -20.43 22.30
N SER A 213 -3.79 -19.90 21.63
CA SER A 213 -2.39 -20.22 21.91
C SER A 213 -1.98 -19.85 23.34
N GLY A 214 -2.54 -18.76 23.86
CA GLY A 214 -2.25 -18.26 25.20
C GLY A 214 -2.78 -19.13 26.35
N ILE A 215 -3.65 -20.11 26.10
CA ILE A 215 -4.38 -20.85 27.15
C ILE A 215 -3.50 -21.81 27.96
N ARG A 216 -2.45 -22.39 27.36
CA ARG A 216 -1.62 -23.42 28.04
C ARG A 216 -0.21 -22.96 28.44
N ASN A 217 0.40 -22.05 27.69
CA ASN A 217 1.71 -21.45 27.97
C ASN A 217 1.75 -20.03 27.38
N ALA A 218 1.14 -19.09 28.11
CA ALA A 218 0.75 -17.78 27.57
C ALA A 218 1.93 -16.97 26.99
N GLU A 219 3.08 -16.96 27.63
CA GLU A 219 4.19 -16.10 27.23
C GLU A 219 4.89 -16.64 25.97
N VAL A 220 5.46 -17.85 26.04
CA VAL A 220 6.23 -18.44 24.94
C VAL A 220 5.39 -18.70 23.69
N ALA A 221 4.15 -19.18 23.85
CA ALA A 221 3.30 -19.54 22.70
C ALA A 221 2.66 -18.32 22.03
N VAL A 222 2.36 -17.25 22.78
CA VAL A 222 1.86 -16.00 22.20
C VAL A 222 2.99 -15.24 21.53
N ASP A 223 4.18 -15.18 22.13
CA ASP A 223 5.34 -14.52 21.53
C ASP A 223 5.74 -15.20 20.22
N ALA A 224 5.84 -16.53 20.22
CA ALA A 224 6.13 -17.29 19.00
C ALA A 224 5.07 -17.07 17.91
N LEU A 225 3.78 -17.07 18.25
CA LEU A 225 2.72 -16.77 17.29
C LEU A 225 2.76 -15.33 16.78
N SER A 226 3.05 -14.36 17.64
CA SER A 226 3.17 -12.95 17.26
C SER A 226 4.29 -12.74 16.24
N ILE A 227 5.44 -13.41 16.45
CA ILE A 227 6.55 -13.42 15.49
C ILE A 227 6.11 -14.06 14.16
N CYS A 228 5.47 -15.23 14.20
CA CYS A 228 4.99 -15.92 13.01
C CYS A 228 3.98 -15.08 12.20
N ILE A 229 3.02 -14.44 12.87
CA ILE A 229 2.02 -13.58 12.23
C ILE A 229 2.66 -12.32 11.64
N SER A 230 3.65 -11.73 12.34
CA SER A 230 4.39 -10.58 11.83
C SER A 230 5.19 -10.93 10.57
N PHE A 231 5.85 -12.10 10.57
CA PHE A 231 6.57 -12.62 9.42
C PHE A 231 5.63 -12.93 8.24
N TYR A 232 4.50 -13.60 8.51
CA TYR A 232 3.47 -13.85 7.50
C TYR A 232 2.91 -12.54 6.92
N GLY A 233 2.61 -11.55 7.77
CA GLY A 233 2.16 -10.23 7.35
C GLY A 233 3.16 -9.53 6.44
N TRP A 234 4.44 -9.57 6.79
CA TRP A 234 5.52 -8.99 6.00
C TRP A 234 5.68 -9.66 4.63
N GLU A 235 5.72 -10.99 4.59
CA GLU A 235 5.75 -11.78 3.34
C GLU A 235 4.51 -11.53 2.47
N SER A 236 3.32 -11.45 3.08
CA SER A 236 2.06 -11.23 2.35
C SER A 236 1.98 -9.88 1.62
N MET A 237 2.78 -8.88 2.02
CA MET A 237 2.86 -7.58 1.32
C MET A 237 3.43 -7.72 -0.10
N ILE A 238 4.24 -8.75 -0.36
CA ILE A 238 4.85 -9.00 -1.67
C ILE A 238 3.79 -9.49 -2.69
N PRO A 239 3.03 -10.57 -2.44
CA PRO A 239 1.91 -10.96 -3.30
C PRO A 239 0.85 -9.86 -3.45
N LEU A 240 0.53 -9.14 -2.37
CA LEU A 240 -0.46 -8.06 -2.42
C LEU A 240 0.03 -6.84 -3.23
N GLY A 241 1.34 -6.59 -3.25
CA GLY A 241 1.96 -5.57 -4.10
C GLY A 241 1.94 -5.96 -5.57
N LEU A 242 2.19 -7.24 -5.87
CA LEU A 242 2.08 -7.81 -7.21
C LEU A 242 0.63 -7.75 -7.72
N PHE A 243 -0.33 -8.21 -6.90
CA PHE A 243 -1.76 -8.19 -7.24
C PHE A 243 -2.27 -6.78 -7.52
N ALA A 244 -1.80 -5.78 -6.76
CA ALA A 244 -2.16 -4.38 -6.98
C ALA A 244 -1.55 -3.77 -8.25
N ALA A 245 -0.53 -4.40 -8.83
CA ALA A 245 0.09 -3.97 -10.09
C ALA A 245 -0.52 -4.64 -11.32
N THR A 246 -1.11 -5.84 -11.16
CA THR A 246 -1.73 -6.61 -12.24
C THR A 246 -3.25 -6.45 -12.34
N GLY A 247 -3.90 -5.90 -11.31
CA GLY A 247 -5.36 -5.77 -11.20
C GLY A 247 -5.90 -4.37 -11.37
#